data_AF-A0A3C2C060-F1
#
_entry.id   AF-A0A3C2C060-F1
#
_cell.length_a   1.000
_cell.length_b   1.000
_cell.length_c   1.000
_cell.angle_alpha   90.00
_cell.angle_beta   90.00
_cell.angle_gamma   90.00
#
_symmetry.space_group_name_H-M   'P 1'
#
loop_
_entity.id
_entity.type
_entity.pdbx_description
1 polymer ?
#
loop_
_entity_poly.entity_id
_entity_poly.type
_entity_poly.pdbx_seq_one_letter_code
_entity_poly.pdbx_strand_id
1 'polypeptide(L)'
;MANAYPRETNDFQPVQVLRDGLVVSTGLSFSIVPDGQRPVTFTTAVIDNGLTGVDVAGLTAGTYRIFAQLVVGSRTPVIDCGYFYIT
;
A
#
# COMPACT_ATOMS: atom_id res chain seq x y z
N MET A 1 -18.18 -3.89 -23.44
CA MET A 1 -16.95 -4.39 -24.07
C MET A 1 -15.81 -4.02 -23.17
N ALA A 2 -15.19 -5.00 -22.49
CA ALA A 2 -14.02 -4.74 -21.67
C ALA A 2 -12.87 -4.37 -22.61
N ASN A 3 -12.20 -3.25 -22.31
CA ASN A 3 -11.02 -2.82 -23.02
C ASN A 3 -9.92 -3.89 -22.83
N ALA A 4 -9.65 -4.70 -23.85
CA ALA A 4 -8.72 -5.83 -23.83
C ALA A 4 -7.26 -5.39 -24.11
N TYR A 5 -6.97 -4.10 -24.00
CA TYR A 5 -5.58 -3.65 -24.05
C TYR A 5 -4.86 -4.23 -22.84
N PRO A 6 -3.73 -4.95 -23.00
CA PRO A 6 -2.89 -5.29 -21.87
C PRO A 6 -2.44 -3.95 -21.31
N ARG A 7 -3.11 -3.50 -20.24
CA ARG A 7 -2.55 -2.44 -19.42
C ARG A 7 -1.17 -2.99 -19.04
N GLU A 8 -0.12 -2.21 -19.23
CA GLU A 8 1.08 -2.40 -18.44
C GLU A 8 0.64 -2.14 -16.99
N THR A 9 0.00 -3.14 -16.38
CA THR A 9 -0.49 -3.07 -15.03
C THR A 9 0.78 -3.18 -14.21
N ASN A 10 1.35 -2.04 -13.84
CA ASN A 10 2.26 -2.04 -12.72
C ASN A 10 1.37 -2.34 -11.50
N ASP A 11 1.22 -3.63 -11.20
CA ASP A 11 0.43 -4.15 -10.11
C ASP A 11 1.08 -3.85 -8.75
N PHE A 12 2.24 -3.21 -8.74
CA PHE A 12 2.96 -2.86 -7.53
C PHE A 12 3.03 -1.35 -7.33
N GLN A 13 2.50 -0.88 -6.20
CA GLN A 13 2.64 0.49 -5.75
C GLN A 13 3.70 0.55 -4.63
N PRO A 14 4.91 1.11 -4.89
CA PRO A 14 5.93 1.25 -3.87
C PRO A 14 5.52 2.25 -2.80
N VAL A 15 5.85 1.96 -1.54
CA VAL A 15 5.55 2.79 -0.37
C VAL A 15 6.78 2.86 0.53
N GLN A 16 7.28 4.07 0.76
CA GLN A 16 8.39 4.29 1.69
C GLN A 16 7.86 4.79 3.03
N VAL A 17 8.15 4.04 4.10
CA VAL A 17 7.87 4.44 5.48
C VAL A 17 9.20 4.69 6.17
N LEU A 18 9.35 5.87 6.77
CA LEU A 18 10.57 6.25 7.48
C LEU A 18 10.32 6.23 8.98
N ARG A 19 11.30 5.74 9.74
CA ARG A 19 11.41 5.91 11.18
C ARG A 19 12.76 6.55 11.48
N ASP A 20 12.74 7.68 12.18
CA ASP A 20 13.96 8.42 12.54
C ASP A 20 14.86 8.72 11.32
N GLY A 21 14.23 8.98 10.16
CA GLY A 21 14.93 9.26 8.89
C GLY A 21 15.42 8.03 8.12
N LEU A 22 15.25 6.82 8.67
CA LEU A 22 15.66 5.57 8.02
C LEU A 22 14.46 4.86 7.38
N VAL A 23 14.67 4.33 6.17
CA VAL A 23 13.66 3.50 5.49
C VAL A 23 13.46 2.22 6.29
N VAL A 24 12.20 1.97 6.64
CA VAL A 24 11.77 0.74 7.30
C VAL A 24 11.34 -0.26 6.24
N SER A 25 11.87 -1.48 6.30
CA SER A 25 11.51 -2.57 5.38
C SER A 25 10.99 -3.83 6.10
N THR A 26 10.91 -3.80 7.43
CA THR A 26 10.46 -4.94 8.26
C THR A 26 9.42 -4.51 9.28
N GLY A 27 8.55 -5.46 9.67
CA GLY A 27 7.44 -5.19 10.58
C GLY A 27 6.37 -4.26 10.01
N LEU A 28 6.36 -4.08 8.69
CA LEU A 28 5.36 -3.31 7.96
C LEU A 28 4.26 -4.21 7.41
N SER A 29 3.03 -3.74 7.62
CA SER A 29 1.84 -4.23 6.95
C SER A 29 1.12 -3.03 6.36
N PHE A 30 0.37 -3.22 5.28
CA PHE A 30 -0.37 -2.15 4.63
C PHE A 30 -1.85 -2.47 4.53
N SER A 31 -2.65 -1.42 4.47
CA SER A 31 -4.08 -1.48 4.17
C SER A 31 -4.35 -0.54 3.01
N ILE A 32 -5.00 -1.08 1.97
CA ILE A 32 -5.55 -0.28 0.87
C ILE A 32 -7.06 -0.19 1.11
N VAL A 33 -7.59 1.04 1.15
CA VAL A 33 -9.02 1.28 1.26
C VAL A 33 -9.46 2.36 0.28
N PRO A 34 -10.74 2.39 -0.14
CA PRO A 34 -11.27 3.55 -0.86
C PRO A 34 -11.03 4.84 -0.07
N ASP A 35 -10.74 5.94 -0.76
CA ASP A 35 -10.54 7.22 -0.08
C ASP A 35 -11.77 7.60 0.79
N GLY A 36 -11.49 8.19 1.95
CA GLY A 36 -12.50 8.48 2.97
C GLY A 36 -12.88 7.32 3.90
N GLN A 37 -12.42 6.09 3.61
CA GLN A 37 -12.62 4.95 4.52
C GLN A 37 -11.46 4.77 5.51
N ARG A 38 -11.75 4.12 6.64
CA ARG A 38 -10.75 3.76 7.65
C ARG A 38 -10.18 2.37 7.35
N PRO A 39 -8.87 2.15 7.60
CA PRO A 39 -8.27 0.83 7.44
C PRO A 39 -8.79 -0.13 8.52
N VAL A 40 -9.16 -1.35 8.10
CA VAL A 40 -9.64 -2.42 8.99
C VAL A 40 -8.72 -3.63 8.94
N THR A 41 -8.27 -3.98 7.73
CA THR A 41 -7.41 -5.14 7.47
C THR A 41 -6.06 -4.67 7.00
N PHE A 42 -5.00 -5.15 7.64
CA PHE A 42 -3.62 -4.93 7.24
C PHE A 42 -3.02 -6.25 6.77
N THR A 43 -2.46 -6.27 5.56
CA THR A 43 -1.76 -7.39 4.99
C THR A 43 -0.26 -7.14 5.05
N THR A 44 0.53 -8.21 5.17
CA THR A 44 1.99 -8.12 5.16
C THR A 44 2.45 -7.38 3.90
N ALA A 45 3.42 -6.49 4.06
CA ALA A 45 3.98 -5.76 2.94
C ALA A 45 4.55 -6.69 1.85
N VAL A 46 4.35 -6.30 0.59
CA VAL A 46 4.94 -6.98 -0.56
C VAL A 46 6.31 -6.38 -0.83
N ILE A 47 7.28 -7.23 -1.18
CA ILE A 47 8.62 -6.82 -1.60
C ILE A 47 8.78 -7.17 -3.07
N ASP A 48 8.98 -6.16 -3.91
CA ASP A 48 9.29 -6.32 -5.33
C ASP A 48 10.53 -5.51 -5.69
N ASN A 49 11.50 -6.15 -6.35
CA ASN A 49 12.78 -5.52 -6.75
C ASN A 49 13.48 -4.71 -5.63
N GLY A 50 13.36 -5.16 -4.38
CA GLY A 50 13.95 -4.50 -3.20
C GLY A 50 13.15 -3.32 -2.65
N LEU A 51 12.01 -2.99 -3.24
CA LEU A 51 11.07 -1.99 -2.75
C LEU A 51 9.97 -2.65 -1.91
N THR A 52 9.58 -1.98 -0.83
CA THR A 52 8.44 -2.37 0.00
C THR A 52 7.20 -1.62 -0.48
N GLY A 53 6.06 -2.30 -0.57
CA GLY A 53 4.85 -1.68 -1.11
C GLY A 53 3.62 -2.57 -1.02
N VAL A 54 2.64 -2.24 -1.86
CA VAL A 54 1.36 -2.93 -1.91
C VAL A 54 1.08 -3.45 -3.32
N ASP A 55 0.41 -4.59 -3.37
CA ASP A 55 -0.18 -5.10 -4.60
C ASP A 55 -1.53 -4.41 -4.83
N VAL A 56 -1.69 -3.81 -6.00
CA VAL A 56 -2.91 -3.11 -6.45
C VAL A 56 -3.69 -3.92 -7.49
N ALA A 57 -3.25 -5.15 -7.78
CA ALA A 57 -3.94 -6.04 -8.69
C ALA A 57 -5.39 -6.29 -8.25
N GLY A 58 -6.30 -6.25 -9.22
CA GLY A 58 -7.72 -6.53 -8.98
C GLY A 58 -8.51 -5.40 -8.31
N LEU A 59 -7.89 -4.25 -8.02
CA LEU A 59 -8.64 -3.06 -7.64
C LEU A 59 -9.42 -2.50 -8.83
N THR A 60 -10.65 -2.09 -8.57
CA THR A 60 -11.49 -1.41 -9.56
C THR A 60 -11.04 0.02 -9.77
N ALA A 61 -11.42 0.66 -10.89
CA ALA A 61 -11.15 2.08 -11.10
C ALA A 61 -11.70 2.94 -9.94
N GLY A 62 -10.90 3.85 -9.42
CA GLY A 62 -11.23 4.62 -8.22
C GLY A 62 -10.03 5.26 -7.54
N THR A 63 -10.29 6.06 -6.50
CA THR A 63 -9.24 6.63 -5.63
C THR A 63 -9.12 5.79 -4.37
N TYR A 64 -7.89 5.40 -4.05
CA TYR A 64 -7.57 4.56 -2.91
C TYR A 64 -6.53 5.23 -2.03
N ARG A 65 -6.58 4.95 -0.74
CA ARG A 65 -5.67 5.46 0.27
C ARG A 65 -4.90 4.30 0.89
N ILE A 66 -3.61 4.51 1.12
CA ILE A 66 -2.71 3.51 1.70
C ILE A 66 -2.43 3.90 3.15
N PHE A 67 -2.61 2.95 4.06
CA PHE A 67 -2.20 3.06 5.44
C PHE A 67 -1.11 2.04 5.74
N ALA A 68 -0.02 2.47 6.37
CA ALA A 68 1.02 1.58 6.89
C ALA A 68 0.79 1.32 8.37
N GLN A 69 0.74 0.06 8.75
CA GLN A 69 0.85 -0.39 10.12
C GLN A 69 2.27 -0.86 10.37
N LEU A 70 2.90 -0.32 11.41
CA LEU A 70 4.28 -0.62 11.76
C LEU A 70 4.35 -1.19 13.17
N VAL A 71 4.72 -2.46 13.30
CA VAL A 71 4.84 -3.12 14.62
C VAL A 71 6.21 -2.80 15.23
N VAL A 72 6.22 -2.19 16.41
CA VAL A 72 7.43 -1.72 17.12
C VAL A 72 7.37 -2.12 18.58
N GLY A 73 7.87 -3.32 18.90
CA GLY A 73 7.74 -3.87 20.24
C GLY A 73 6.26 -4.00 20.62
N SER A 74 5.83 -3.25 21.64
CA SER A 74 4.42 -3.23 22.10
C SER A 74 3.54 -2.17 21.42
N ARG A 75 4.10 -1.33 20.55
CA ARG A 75 3.36 -0.25 19.88
C ARG A 75 3.12 -0.59 18.42
N THR A 76 1.93 -0.25 17.93
CA THR A 76 1.53 -0.49 16.54
C THR A 76 0.90 0.77 15.94
N PRO A 77 1.69 1.82 15.63
CA PRO A 77 1.19 2.99 14.92
C PRO A 77 0.63 2.63 13.54
N VAL A 78 -0.39 3.39 13.14
CA VAL A 78 -0.95 3.41 11.78
C VAL A 78 -0.67 4.78 11.19
N ILE A 79 -0.04 4.79 10.01
CA ILE A 79 0.47 5.97 9.33
C ILE A 79 -0.27 6.11 8.00
N ASP A 80 -0.76 7.31 7.70
CA ASP A 80 -1.32 7.63 6.40
C ASP A 80 -0.18 7.81 5.38
N CYS A 81 -0.17 7.00 4.32
CA CYS A 81 0.89 7.00 3.30
C CYS A 81 0.48 7.71 2.00
N GLY A 82 -0.68 8.37 1.99
CA GLY A 82 -1.22 9.07 0.83
C GLY A 82 -2.19 8.21 0.01
N TYR A 83 -2.52 8.71 -1.18
CA TYR A 83 -3.51 8.11 -2.07
C TYR A 83 -2.96 7.88 -3.48
N PHE A 84 -3.58 6.97 -4.21
CA PHE A 84 -3.33 6.69 -5.62
C PHE A 84 -4.66 6.52 -6.36
N TYR A 85 -4.61 6.58 -7.68
CA TYR A 85 -5.77 6.43 -8.53
C TYR A 85 -5.59 5.25 -9.48
N ILE A 86 -6.64 4.44 -9.63
CA ILE A 86 -6.74 3.40 -10.67
C ILE A 86 -7.65 3.95 -11.77
N THR A 87 -7.14 4.04 -13.00
CA THR A 87 -7.90 4.45 -14.20
C THR A 87 -8.42 3.26 -14.99
#